data_AF-A0A9D9S5U6-F1
#
_entry.id   AF-A0A9D9S5U6-F1
#
_cell.length_a   1.000
_cell.length_b   1.000
_cell.length_c   1.000
_cell.angle_alpha   90.00
_cell.angle_beta   90.00
_cell.angle_gamma   90.00
#
_symmetry.space_group_name_H-M   'P 1'
#
loop_
_entity.id
_entity.type
_entity.pdbx_description
1 polymer ?
#
loop_
_entity_poly.entity_id
_entity_poly.type
_entity_poly.pdbx_seq_one_letter_code
_entity_poly.pdbx_strand_id
1 'polypeptide(L)'
;MNKNKYLLMVSSIGVFLLLAAAAISENFMKDWHGIQNSAKTTEGPIDQRLRQIVNPNLKVTDRCVTCHVGMASGEQITTDQKVGAAHKPVVHSPTEIGCTTCHGGQGQATEKDDAHGNVHFWTEPMLPAKYAYASCGTCHTPLNVPNLPTLENARKTFERLDCYACHRLDGRGGTLRPGGNVTGMEGPDLSHVGLKGYNAEWYTAHLQKSQQDVDGAWKTSFREINEADRASLKVLLDTLMGAPKLIEARAQYNTVGCTGCHTIGTFGGDAGVNLSLSGFKDPNQLNFTKVPGERTLSNWIRQHFRSPASTVAGSQMPALGLSENQIDLLTLYTLSLRRRTLPDIYLPKDRIKAMRFGAREFANDGETIYTAVCSSCHGANGRGSRFPGSVPNPSITNADFLQLASDDFIYQSIKNGRPGRPMLPWGDRVNGLNDEELRAVVAYVRGLGGNVQALPDPKPQIWAAGSVDVGALLFASNCSGCHGKSGIGADGPSLSNKMFLSSVSDTFMVETIRRGRSGTVMQGFGNPSPIRRVLTQSEIESIVVYLRSIGAK
;
A
#
# COMPACT_ATOMS: atom_id res chain seq x y z
N MET A 1 -18.30 -19.27 71.73
CA MET A 1 -16.92 -19.53 71.26
C MET A 1 -16.81 -20.70 70.27
N ASN A 2 -17.45 -21.85 70.50
CA ASN A 2 -17.28 -23.02 69.62
C ASN A 2 -17.84 -22.89 68.19
N LYS A 3 -18.96 -22.17 67.99
CA LYS A 3 -19.53 -21.94 66.65
C LYS A 3 -18.54 -21.26 65.69
N ASN A 4 -17.77 -20.28 66.16
CA ASN A 4 -16.79 -19.59 65.32
C ASN A 4 -15.60 -20.50 64.97
N LYS A 5 -15.21 -21.44 65.84
CA LYS A 5 -14.15 -22.43 65.56
C LYS A 5 -14.57 -23.41 64.48
N TYR A 6 -15.80 -23.92 64.53
CA TYR A 6 -16.34 -24.79 63.48
C TYR A 6 -16.51 -24.05 62.15
N LEU A 7 -16.98 -22.80 62.18
CA LEU A 7 -17.10 -21.98 60.98
C LEU A 7 -15.73 -21.77 60.31
N LEU A 8 -14.71 -21.44 61.11
CA LEU A 8 -13.34 -21.24 60.62
C LEU A 8 -12.77 -22.55 60.04
N MET A 9 -12.91 -23.67 60.74
CA MET A 9 -12.48 -24.99 60.28
C MET A 9 -13.15 -25.39 58.96
N VAL A 10 -14.48 -25.24 58.85
CA VAL A 10 -15.22 -25.57 57.62
C VAL A 10 -14.80 -24.65 56.48
N SER A 11 -14.60 -23.35 56.74
CA SER A 11 -14.12 -22.40 55.73
C SER A 11 -12.70 -22.73 55.27
N SER A 12 -11.79 -23.10 56.18
CA SER A 12 -10.42 -23.51 55.85
C SER A 12 -10.37 -24.81 55.06
N ILE A 13 -11.20 -25.81 55.41
CA ILE A 13 -11.35 -27.05 54.64
C ILE A 13 -11.92 -26.73 53.25
N GLY A 14 -12.92 -25.85 53.16
CA GLY A 14 -13.49 -25.40 51.89
C GLY A 14 -12.45 -24.74 50.98
N VAL A 15 -11.64 -23.82 51.52
CA VAL A 15 -10.53 -23.19 50.79
C VAL A 15 -9.47 -24.21 50.40
N PHE A 16 -9.09 -25.13 51.28
CA PHE A 16 -8.13 -26.19 50.97
C PHE A 16 -8.62 -27.09 49.83
N LEU A 17 -9.88 -27.53 49.86
CA LEU A 17 -10.47 -28.34 48.79
C LEU A 17 -10.55 -27.57 47.47
N LEU A 18 -10.87 -26.28 47.51
CA LEU A 18 -10.84 -25.41 46.32
C LEU A 18 -9.43 -25.29 45.74
N LEU A 19 -8.42 -25.07 46.57
CA LEU A 19 -7.02 -25.00 46.14
C LEU A 19 -6.52 -26.35 45.62
N ALA A 20 -6.92 -27.47 46.24
CA ALA A 20 -6.60 -28.81 45.77
C ALA A 20 -7.26 -29.10 44.41
N ALA A 21 -8.53 -28.75 44.24
CA ALA A 21 -9.24 -28.88 42.97
C ALA A 21 -8.60 -28.01 41.89
N ALA A 22 -8.24 -26.77 42.22
CA ALA A 22 -7.53 -25.87 41.31
C ALA A 22 -6.15 -26.44 40.92
N ALA A 23 -5.38 -26.95 41.88
CA ALA A 23 -4.08 -27.57 41.62
C ALA A 23 -4.20 -28.81 40.71
N ILE A 24 -5.24 -29.64 40.91
CA ILE A 24 -5.50 -30.79 40.02
C ILE A 24 -5.87 -30.30 38.62
N SER A 25 -6.76 -29.32 38.53
CA SER A 25 -7.19 -28.74 37.26
C SER A 25 -6.03 -28.13 36.48
N GLU A 26 -5.17 -27.38 37.16
CA GLU A 26 -4.04 -26.67 36.55
C GLU A 26 -2.91 -27.60 36.10
N ASN A 27 -2.68 -28.71 36.81
CA ASN A 27 -1.54 -29.59 36.53
C ASN A 27 -1.87 -30.83 35.71
N PHE A 28 -3.15 -31.24 35.62
CA PHE A 28 -3.52 -32.51 34.98
C PHE A 28 -4.67 -32.41 33.99
N MET A 29 -5.54 -31.39 34.09
CA MET A 29 -6.74 -31.29 33.25
C MET A 29 -6.63 -30.27 32.11
N LYS A 30 -5.44 -29.70 31.89
CA LYS A 30 -5.19 -28.75 30.80
C LYS A 30 -5.26 -29.41 29.42
N ASP A 31 -5.76 -28.67 28.43
CA ASP A 31 -6.03 -29.16 27.06
C ASP A 31 -4.83 -29.88 26.42
N TRP A 32 -3.63 -29.33 26.65
CA TRP A 32 -2.40 -29.81 26.03
C TRP A 32 -2.01 -31.23 26.45
N HIS A 33 -2.38 -31.68 27.66
CA HIS A 33 -2.14 -33.06 28.08
C HIS A 33 -2.90 -34.04 27.19
N GLY A 34 -4.18 -33.76 26.90
CA GLY A 34 -4.99 -34.60 26.03
C GLY A 34 -4.40 -34.71 24.62
N ILE A 35 -3.96 -33.56 24.07
CA ILE A 35 -3.33 -33.49 22.75
C ILE A 35 -2.05 -34.33 22.72
N GLN A 36 -1.13 -34.13 23.68
CA GLN A 36 0.15 -34.85 23.68
C GLN A 36 -0.01 -36.35 23.98
N ASN A 37 -0.95 -36.74 24.86
CA ASN A 37 -1.27 -38.15 25.14
C ASN A 37 -1.63 -38.93 23.86
N SER A 38 -2.30 -38.25 22.93
CA SER A 38 -2.77 -38.85 21.68
C SER A 38 -1.75 -38.79 20.54
N ALA A 39 -0.64 -38.07 20.71
CA ALA A 39 0.37 -37.87 19.68
C ALA A 39 1.50 -38.92 19.75
N LYS A 40 1.93 -39.39 18.58
CA LYS A 40 2.99 -40.41 18.43
C LYS A 40 3.96 -40.02 17.33
N THR A 41 5.21 -40.47 17.46
CA THR A 41 6.25 -40.44 16.43
C THR A 41 6.43 -41.84 15.83
N THR A 42 7.40 -42.00 14.93
CA THR A 42 7.87 -43.31 14.46
C THR A 42 8.48 -44.17 15.59
N GLU A 43 8.96 -43.53 16.66
CA GLU A 43 9.65 -44.20 17.78
C GLU A 43 8.72 -44.53 18.95
N GLY A 44 7.47 -44.05 18.93
CA GLY A 44 6.47 -44.31 19.96
C GLY A 44 5.73 -43.05 20.44
N PRO A 45 5.10 -43.09 21.63
CA PRO A 45 4.47 -41.92 22.23
C PRO A 45 5.46 -40.78 22.44
N ILE A 46 5.00 -39.53 22.30
CA ILE A 46 5.85 -38.37 22.57
C ILE A 46 6.03 -38.11 24.06
N ASP A 47 7.11 -37.43 24.42
CA ASP A 47 7.33 -36.93 25.78
C ASP A 47 6.29 -35.86 26.14
N GLN A 48 5.64 -36.04 27.30
CA GLN A 48 4.59 -35.14 27.80
C GLN A 48 5.19 -34.03 28.64
N ARG A 49 5.33 -32.86 28.03
CA ARG A 49 5.88 -31.68 28.71
C ARG A 49 5.40 -30.39 28.09
N LEU A 50 5.44 -29.34 28.91
CA LEU A 50 5.35 -27.98 28.41
C LEU A 50 6.57 -27.69 27.53
N ARG A 51 6.32 -27.26 26.29
CA ARG A 51 7.37 -26.85 25.35
C ARG A 51 7.33 -25.33 25.22
N GLN A 52 8.50 -24.68 25.25
CA GLN A 52 8.57 -23.23 25.17
C GLN A 52 9.72 -22.77 24.27
N ILE A 53 9.40 -21.90 23.33
CA ILE A 53 10.35 -21.14 22.51
C ILE A 53 10.53 -19.78 23.18
N VAL A 54 11.77 -19.41 23.46
CA VAL A 54 12.11 -18.11 24.06
C VAL A 54 13.10 -17.41 23.14
N ASN A 55 12.70 -16.24 22.62
CA ASN A 55 13.59 -15.34 21.92
C ASN A 55 13.66 -14.00 22.67
N PRO A 56 14.71 -13.77 23.48
CA PRO A 56 14.85 -12.55 24.27
C PRO A 56 14.96 -11.29 23.41
N ASN A 57 15.58 -11.39 22.23
CA ASN A 57 15.82 -10.24 21.36
C ASN A 57 14.52 -9.74 20.70
N LEU A 58 13.62 -10.66 20.35
CA LEU A 58 12.28 -10.33 19.85
C LEU A 58 11.26 -10.11 20.99
N LYS A 59 11.66 -10.37 22.25
CA LYS A 59 10.79 -10.38 23.43
C LYS A 59 9.61 -11.34 23.26
N VAL A 60 9.88 -12.51 22.71
CA VAL A 60 8.89 -13.55 22.43
C VAL A 60 9.06 -14.71 23.39
N THR A 61 7.95 -15.16 23.96
CA THR A 61 7.84 -16.40 24.72
C THR A 61 6.61 -17.13 24.24
N ASP A 62 6.80 -18.29 23.63
CA ASP A 62 5.79 -19.00 22.86
C ASP A 62 5.74 -20.48 23.26
N ARG A 63 4.54 -20.95 23.59
CA ARG A 63 4.23 -22.31 24.02
C ARG A 63 3.31 -23.03 23.04
N CYS A 64 3.06 -22.46 21.87
CA CYS A 64 2.19 -23.05 20.83
C CYS A 64 2.66 -24.45 20.45
N VAL A 65 3.97 -24.69 20.42
CA VAL A 65 4.56 -26.02 20.17
C VAL A 65 4.23 -27.07 21.24
N THR A 66 3.70 -26.67 22.40
CA THR A 66 3.16 -27.61 23.41
C THR A 66 1.95 -28.36 22.85
N CYS A 67 1.05 -27.68 22.14
CA CYS A 67 -0.07 -28.33 21.48
C CYS A 67 0.31 -28.75 20.05
N HIS A 68 1.03 -27.88 19.33
CA HIS A 68 1.47 -28.07 17.95
C HIS A 68 2.83 -28.78 17.87
N VAL A 69 2.88 -29.97 18.46
CA VAL A 69 4.13 -30.74 18.68
C VAL A 69 4.91 -31.05 17.40
N GLY A 70 4.25 -31.24 16.24
CA GLY A 70 4.94 -31.45 14.96
C GLY A 70 5.48 -30.19 14.29
N MET A 71 5.30 -29.00 14.89
CA MET A 71 5.82 -27.74 14.35
C MET A 71 7.17 -27.34 14.94
N ALA A 72 7.64 -28.02 16.00
CA ALA A 72 8.99 -27.85 16.53
C ALA A 72 10.01 -28.61 15.67
N SER A 73 11.26 -28.13 15.65
CA SER A 73 12.37 -28.77 14.93
C SER A 73 12.60 -30.19 15.47
N GLY A 74 12.62 -31.19 14.59
CA GLY A 74 13.01 -32.57 14.92
C GLY A 74 11.89 -33.50 15.40
N GLU A 75 10.67 -33.00 15.62
CA GLU A 75 9.52 -33.85 16.00
C GLU A 75 8.67 -34.17 14.78
N GLN A 76 8.70 -35.43 14.31
CA GLN A 76 7.82 -35.92 13.25
C GLN A 76 6.65 -36.71 13.85
N ILE A 77 5.49 -36.09 13.89
CA ILE A 77 4.27 -36.73 14.37
C ILE A 77 3.67 -37.58 13.25
N THR A 78 3.44 -38.86 13.54
CA THR A 78 2.87 -39.84 12.61
C THR A 78 1.36 -40.01 12.78
N THR A 79 0.80 -39.46 13.85
CA THR A 79 -0.64 -39.50 14.10
C THR A 79 -1.38 -38.56 13.13
N ASP A 80 -2.53 -38.98 12.60
CA ASP A 80 -3.40 -38.19 11.70
C ASP A 80 -4.14 -37.03 12.43
N GLN A 81 -3.45 -36.36 13.34
CA GLN A 81 -3.96 -35.20 14.04
C GLN A 81 -3.53 -33.92 13.34
N LYS A 82 -4.52 -33.17 12.83
CA LYS A 82 -4.29 -31.84 12.23
C LYS A 82 -3.50 -30.90 13.14
N VAL A 83 -3.65 -30.99 14.46
CA VAL A 83 -2.94 -30.15 15.44
C VAL A 83 -1.44 -30.45 15.48
N GLY A 84 -1.06 -31.72 15.31
CA GLY A 84 0.33 -32.17 15.25
C GLY A 84 0.95 -32.12 13.86
N ALA A 85 0.24 -31.60 12.85
CA ALA A 85 0.75 -31.51 11.49
C ALA A 85 1.98 -30.59 11.42
N ALA A 86 2.98 -31.00 10.64
CA ALA A 86 4.15 -30.19 10.39
C ALA A 86 3.78 -28.85 9.74
N HIS A 87 4.48 -27.80 10.14
CA HIS A 87 4.32 -26.50 9.50
C HIS A 87 4.78 -26.59 8.04
N LYS A 88 4.07 -25.92 7.12
CA LYS A 88 4.54 -25.79 5.74
C LYS A 88 5.93 -25.14 5.73
N PRO A 89 6.81 -25.44 4.77
CA PRO A 89 8.09 -24.77 4.68
C PRO A 89 7.91 -23.24 4.71
N VAL A 90 8.61 -22.60 5.63
CA VAL A 90 8.63 -21.14 5.81
C VAL A 90 10.05 -20.64 5.78
N VAL A 91 10.19 -19.36 5.46
CA VAL A 91 11.49 -18.67 5.30
C VAL A 91 12.22 -18.44 6.61
N HIS A 92 11.54 -18.63 7.75
CA HIS A 92 12.09 -18.49 9.09
C HIS A 92 11.71 -19.72 9.91
N SER A 93 12.64 -20.23 10.72
CA SER A 93 12.34 -21.34 11.61
C SER A 93 11.42 -20.89 12.74
N PRO A 94 10.23 -21.52 12.95
CA PRO A 94 9.38 -21.20 14.08
C PRO A 94 10.08 -21.36 15.43
N THR A 95 11.08 -22.24 15.54
CA THR A 95 11.86 -22.46 16.76
C THR A 95 12.82 -21.32 17.09
N GLU A 96 13.14 -20.45 16.14
CA GLU A 96 14.02 -19.30 16.35
C GLU A 96 13.22 -18.02 16.61
N ILE A 97 12.12 -17.81 15.87
CA ILE A 97 11.36 -16.56 15.91
C ILE A 97 10.06 -16.64 16.72
N GLY A 98 9.60 -17.84 17.09
CA GLY A 98 8.31 -18.09 17.72
C GLY A 98 7.12 -18.01 16.75
N CYS A 99 6.01 -18.64 17.11
CA CYS A 99 4.79 -18.67 16.30
C CYS A 99 4.04 -17.33 16.34
N THR A 100 3.98 -16.67 17.51
CA THR A 100 3.26 -15.40 17.68
C THR A 100 3.86 -14.24 16.90
N THR A 101 5.14 -14.31 16.52
CA THR A 101 5.76 -13.31 15.63
C THR A 101 5.10 -13.30 14.25
N CYS A 102 4.67 -14.47 13.75
CA CYS A 102 4.02 -14.63 12.46
C CYS A 102 2.49 -14.63 12.57
N HIS A 103 1.95 -15.22 13.63
CA HIS A 103 0.51 -15.45 13.75
C HIS A 103 -0.19 -14.48 14.71
N GLY A 104 0.54 -13.74 15.54
CA GLY A 104 -0.06 -13.06 16.71
C GLY A 104 -0.53 -14.07 17.75
N GLY A 105 -1.44 -13.65 18.63
CA GLY A 105 -1.98 -14.49 19.70
C GLY A 105 -1.13 -14.46 20.97
N GLN A 106 -1.43 -15.38 21.88
CA GLN A 106 -0.97 -15.35 23.26
C GLN A 106 0.02 -16.49 23.49
N GLY A 107 1.29 -16.23 23.23
CA GLY A 107 2.33 -17.26 23.25
C GLY A 107 2.52 -17.93 24.60
N GLN A 108 2.12 -17.30 25.71
CA GLN A 108 2.27 -17.89 27.05
C GLN A 108 1.09 -18.76 27.48
N ALA A 109 -0.02 -18.71 26.75
CA ALA A 109 -1.21 -19.49 27.05
C ALA A 109 -0.95 -20.98 26.88
N THR A 110 -1.60 -21.79 27.73
CA THR A 110 -1.54 -23.26 27.69
C THR A 110 -2.87 -23.89 27.30
N GLU A 111 -3.90 -23.06 27.12
CA GLU A 111 -5.25 -23.43 26.73
C GLU A 111 -5.56 -22.87 25.35
N LYS A 112 -6.36 -23.60 24.57
CA LYS A 112 -6.68 -23.24 23.19
C LYS A 112 -7.38 -21.88 23.11
N ASP A 113 -8.38 -21.66 23.95
CA ASP A 113 -9.20 -20.45 23.90
C ASP A 113 -8.40 -19.20 24.29
N ASP A 114 -7.44 -19.34 25.21
CA ASP A 114 -6.55 -18.26 25.59
C ASP A 114 -5.47 -17.99 24.52
N ALA A 115 -4.93 -19.04 23.90
CA ALA A 115 -3.88 -18.94 22.89
C ALA A 115 -4.37 -18.35 21.55
N HIS A 116 -5.59 -18.74 21.14
CA HIS A 116 -6.17 -18.39 19.84
C HIS A 116 -7.23 -17.28 19.93
N GLY A 117 -7.86 -17.11 21.09
CA GLY A 117 -9.06 -16.29 21.24
C GLY A 117 -8.80 -14.79 21.38
N ASN A 118 -9.89 -14.04 21.27
CA ASN A 118 -9.93 -12.61 21.59
C ASN A 118 -10.02 -12.46 23.12
N VAL A 119 -8.95 -12.85 23.81
CA VAL A 119 -8.83 -12.69 25.26
C VAL A 119 -9.04 -11.22 25.61
N HIS A 120 -9.93 -10.97 26.57
CA HIS A 120 -10.25 -9.60 26.99
C HIS A 120 -8.96 -8.89 27.46
N PHE A 121 -8.77 -7.64 27.03
CA PHE A 121 -7.56 -6.83 27.25
C PHE A 121 -6.27 -7.29 26.55
N TRP A 122 -6.31 -8.32 25.70
CA TRP A 122 -5.15 -8.64 24.87
C TRP A 122 -5.11 -7.77 23.61
N THR A 123 -3.98 -7.07 23.42
CA THR A 123 -3.83 -6.08 22.36
C THR A 123 -3.35 -6.66 21.02
N GLU A 124 -2.95 -7.94 20.98
CA GLU A 124 -2.35 -8.58 19.80
C GLU A 124 -3.00 -9.93 19.46
N PRO A 125 -4.31 -9.96 19.14
CA PRO A 125 -5.02 -11.20 18.85
C PRO A 125 -4.39 -11.96 17.68
N MET A 126 -4.63 -13.26 17.63
CA MET A 126 -4.19 -14.10 16.54
C MET A 126 -4.81 -13.63 15.22
N LEU A 127 -3.98 -13.50 14.18
CA LEU A 127 -4.42 -13.18 12.84
C LEU A 127 -5.17 -14.37 12.25
N PRO A 128 -6.34 -14.15 11.61
CA PRO A 128 -6.99 -15.19 10.83
C PRO A 128 -6.01 -15.77 9.81
N ALA A 129 -6.02 -17.08 9.60
CA ALA A 129 -5.05 -17.78 8.75
C ALA A 129 -4.92 -17.16 7.34
N LYS A 130 -6.01 -16.64 6.77
CA LYS A 130 -6.00 -15.96 5.46
C LYS A 130 -5.18 -14.66 5.42
N TYR A 131 -4.93 -14.04 6.58
CA TYR A 131 -4.14 -12.81 6.74
C TYR A 131 -2.77 -13.06 7.39
N ALA A 132 -2.31 -14.30 7.53
CA ALA A 132 -1.02 -14.60 8.17
C ALA A 132 0.18 -13.87 7.51
N TYR A 133 0.13 -13.64 6.19
CA TYR A 133 1.14 -12.85 5.46
C TYR A 133 1.24 -11.38 5.90
N ALA A 134 0.25 -10.86 6.63
CA ALA A 134 0.32 -9.50 7.16
C ALA A 134 1.51 -9.33 8.12
N SER A 135 1.84 -10.34 8.93
CA SER A 135 2.95 -10.24 9.88
C SER A 135 4.32 -10.09 9.24
N CYS A 136 4.48 -10.45 7.96
CA CYS A 136 5.71 -10.16 7.22
C CYS A 136 6.06 -8.66 7.25
N GLY A 137 5.04 -7.78 7.26
CA GLY A 137 5.21 -6.32 7.35
C GLY A 137 5.73 -5.81 8.70
N THR A 138 5.86 -6.68 9.71
CA THR A 138 6.50 -6.36 10.99
C THR A 138 7.99 -6.08 10.80
N CYS A 139 8.65 -6.93 10.00
CA CYS A 139 10.09 -6.87 9.75
C CYS A 139 10.39 -6.33 8.35
N HIS A 140 9.64 -6.81 7.34
CA HIS A 140 9.87 -6.48 5.95
C HIS A 140 9.08 -5.26 5.50
N THR A 141 9.53 -4.66 4.40
CA THR A 141 8.91 -3.50 3.78
C THR A 141 8.92 -3.71 2.27
N PRO A 142 7.76 -3.94 1.63
CA PRO A 142 7.67 -4.12 0.18
C PRO A 142 8.27 -2.92 -0.54
N LEU A 143 9.37 -3.12 -1.24
CA LEU A 143 10.04 -2.07 -2.03
C LEU A 143 9.58 -2.11 -3.49
N ASN A 144 9.60 -0.96 -4.14
CA ASN A 144 9.38 -0.83 -5.58
C ASN A 144 8.09 -1.50 -6.09
N VAL A 145 7.04 -1.58 -5.25
CA VAL A 145 5.81 -2.27 -5.65
C VAL A 145 5.03 -1.38 -6.63
N PRO A 146 4.70 -1.86 -7.83
CA PRO A 146 3.95 -1.08 -8.81
C PRO A 146 2.46 -1.03 -8.45
N ASN A 147 1.62 -0.52 -9.35
CA ASN A 147 0.18 -0.78 -9.30
C ASN A 147 -0.14 -2.25 -9.67
N LEU A 148 -1.34 -2.72 -9.29
CA LEU A 148 -1.77 -4.11 -9.50
C LEU A 148 -1.79 -4.54 -10.99
N PRO A 149 -2.37 -3.79 -11.95
CA PRO A 149 -2.27 -4.13 -13.37
C PRO A 149 -0.85 -4.36 -13.87
N THR A 150 0.10 -3.50 -13.50
CA THR A 150 1.51 -3.64 -13.87
C THR A 150 2.14 -4.89 -13.25
N LEU A 151 1.85 -5.18 -11.99
CA LEU A 151 2.30 -6.42 -11.32
C LEU A 151 1.74 -7.67 -12.01
N GLU A 152 0.45 -7.66 -12.38
CA GLU A 152 -0.18 -8.77 -13.08
C GLU A 152 0.42 -8.98 -14.47
N ASN A 153 0.70 -7.90 -15.21
CA ASN A 153 1.37 -7.99 -16.50
C ASN A 153 2.79 -8.57 -16.38
N ALA A 154 3.52 -8.19 -15.32
CA ALA A 154 4.84 -8.75 -15.02
C ALA A 154 4.77 -10.26 -14.75
N ARG A 155 3.79 -10.71 -13.95
CA ARG A 155 3.53 -12.15 -13.69
C ARG A 155 3.18 -12.91 -14.98
N LYS A 156 2.29 -12.34 -15.80
CA LYS A 156 1.89 -12.93 -17.10
C LYS A 156 3.06 -13.01 -18.07
N THR A 157 3.97 -12.04 -18.05
CA THR A 157 5.17 -12.05 -18.90
C THR A 157 6.11 -13.18 -18.50
N PHE A 158 6.34 -13.40 -17.20
CA PHE A 158 7.14 -14.52 -16.71
C PHE A 158 6.57 -15.89 -17.14
N GLU A 159 5.25 -16.04 -17.11
CA GLU A 159 4.56 -17.25 -17.57
C GLU A 159 4.61 -17.40 -19.10
N ARG A 160 4.33 -16.34 -19.85
CA ARG A 160 4.33 -16.34 -21.32
C ARG A 160 5.72 -16.61 -21.91
N LEU A 161 6.78 -16.19 -21.23
CA LEU A 161 8.17 -16.47 -21.60
C LEU A 161 8.67 -17.82 -21.07
N ASP A 162 7.78 -18.62 -20.46
CA ASP A 162 8.04 -19.95 -19.92
C ASP A 162 9.19 -20.01 -18.92
N CYS A 163 9.41 -18.93 -18.16
CA CYS A 163 10.47 -18.86 -17.17
C CYS A 163 10.30 -19.92 -16.05
N TYR A 164 9.07 -20.40 -15.83
CA TYR A 164 8.75 -21.49 -14.91
C TYR A 164 9.35 -22.84 -15.32
N ALA A 165 9.73 -23.03 -16.59
CA ALA A 165 10.37 -24.27 -17.03
C ALA A 165 11.70 -24.50 -16.29
N CYS A 166 12.50 -23.44 -16.16
CA CYS A 166 13.82 -23.50 -15.52
C CYS A 166 13.80 -23.06 -14.06
N HIS A 167 12.97 -22.05 -13.71
CA HIS A 167 12.96 -21.43 -12.40
C HIS A 167 11.75 -21.83 -11.55
N ARG A 168 11.99 -21.96 -10.26
CA ARG A 168 10.93 -22.02 -9.25
C ARG A 168 10.59 -20.60 -8.77
N LEU A 169 9.30 -20.33 -8.59
CA LEU A 169 8.79 -19.09 -8.01
C LEU A 169 7.55 -19.43 -7.17
N ASP A 170 7.62 -19.10 -5.89
CA ASP A 170 6.59 -19.33 -4.86
C ASP A 170 6.02 -20.76 -4.86
N GLY A 171 6.91 -21.75 -5.04
CA GLY A 171 6.56 -23.18 -5.06
C GLY A 171 6.01 -23.69 -6.40
N ARG A 172 5.95 -22.86 -7.45
CA ARG A 172 5.58 -23.25 -8.82
C ARG A 172 6.82 -23.25 -9.73
N GLY A 173 6.88 -24.19 -10.68
CA GLY A 173 7.94 -24.27 -11.69
C GLY A 173 9.17 -25.05 -11.23
N GLY A 174 10.26 -24.93 -12.01
CA GLY A 174 11.46 -25.73 -11.82
C GLY A 174 11.26 -27.20 -12.21
N THR A 175 10.42 -27.44 -13.22
CA THR A 175 10.13 -28.77 -13.77
C THR A 175 10.37 -28.75 -15.27
N LEU A 176 11.43 -29.40 -15.74
CA LEU A 176 11.67 -29.67 -17.16
C LEU A 176 10.47 -30.41 -17.81
N ARG A 177 10.05 -29.98 -19.00
CA ARG A 177 9.02 -30.61 -19.89
C ARG A 177 9.30 -30.21 -21.35
N PRO A 178 8.65 -30.84 -22.36
CA PRO A 178 8.70 -32.23 -22.83
C PRO A 178 9.76 -32.41 -23.94
N GLY A 179 10.49 -33.54 -23.94
CA GLY A 179 11.46 -33.91 -24.99
C GLY A 179 12.86 -34.33 -24.51
N GLY A 180 13.15 -34.25 -23.20
CA GLY A 180 14.46 -34.60 -22.64
C GLY A 180 14.36 -35.49 -21.41
N ASN A 181 15.31 -36.43 -21.28
CA ASN A 181 15.43 -37.40 -20.19
C ASN A 181 15.91 -36.79 -18.86
N VAL A 182 15.78 -35.46 -18.68
CA VAL A 182 16.32 -34.72 -17.55
C VAL A 182 15.16 -34.19 -16.71
N THR A 183 15.17 -34.51 -15.42
CA THR A 183 14.20 -34.02 -14.42
C THR A 183 14.97 -33.15 -13.42
N GLY A 184 14.47 -31.94 -13.11
CA GLY A 184 15.11 -31.04 -12.15
C GLY A 184 14.98 -29.55 -12.49
N MET A 185 15.49 -28.71 -11.59
CA MET A 185 15.65 -27.26 -11.80
C MET A 185 17.01 -27.00 -12.46
N GLU A 186 17.04 -26.29 -13.60
CA GLU A 186 18.30 -25.72 -14.11
C GLU A 186 18.60 -24.34 -13.52
N GLY A 187 17.55 -23.59 -13.16
CA GLY A 187 17.65 -22.26 -12.57
C GLY A 187 17.46 -22.26 -11.05
N PRO A 188 17.98 -21.24 -10.34
CA PRO A 188 17.69 -21.05 -8.92
C PRO A 188 16.20 -20.75 -8.68
N ASP A 189 15.75 -21.00 -7.45
CA ASP A 189 14.49 -20.48 -6.93
C ASP A 189 14.55 -18.95 -6.83
N LEU A 190 13.65 -18.28 -7.54
CA LEU A 190 13.62 -16.83 -7.66
C LEU A 190 12.74 -16.14 -6.60
N SER A 191 12.04 -16.88 -5.74
CA SER A 191 11.01 -16.33 -4.83
C SER A 191 11.51 -15.19 -3.92
N HIS A 192 12.82 -15.07 -3.71
CA HIS A 192 13.45 -14.12 -2.79
C HIS A 192 14.48 -13.18 -3.47
N VAL A 193 14.54 -13.15 -4.79
CA VAL A 193 15.61 -12.42 -5.50
C VAL A 193 15.52 -10.91 -5.36
N GLY A 194 14.34 -10.34 -5.12
CA GLY A 194 14.19 -8.92 -4.78
C GLY A 194 14.88 -8.55 -3.46
N LEU A 195 14.95 -9.50 -2.51
CA LEU A 195 15.68 -9.32 -1.24
C LEU A 195 17.17 -9.63 -1.36
N LYS A 196 17.51 -10.74 -2.02
CA LYS A 196 18.88 -11.23 -2.13
C LYS A 196 19.72 -10.43 -3.12
N GLY A 197 19.06 -9.82 -4.11
CA GLY A 197 19.69 -9.27 -5.30
C GLY A 197 19.86 -10.34 -6.38
N TYR A 198 20.00 -9.89 -7.61
CA TYR A 198 20.26 -10.72 -8.79
C TYR A 198 21.24 -9.98 -9.72
N ASN A 199 21.91 -10.71 -10.61
CA ASN A 199 22.84 -10.12 -11.57
C ASN A 199 22.08 -9.21 -12.54
N ALA A 200 22.45 -7.93 -12.65
CA ALA A 200 21.83 -6.99 -13.59
C ALA A 200 21.97 -7.47 -15.06
N GLU A 201 23.07 -8.15 -15.37
CA GLU A 201 23.38 -8.70 -16.70
C GLU A 201 22.87 -10.14 -16.90
N TRP A 202 21.91 -10.59 -16.08
CA TRP A 202 21.38 -11.96 -16.20
C TRP A 202 20.92 -12.27 -17.62
N TYR A 203 20.24 -11.33 -18.28
CA TYR A 203 19.69 -11.53 -19.62
C TYR A 203 20.81 -11.79 -20.64
N THR A 204 21.84 -10.93 -20.63
CA THR A 204 23.01 -11.04 -21.49
C THR A 204 23.70 -12.40 -21.30
N ALA A 205 23.86 -12.83 -20.05
CA ALA A 205 24.44 -14.13 -19.72
C ALA A 205 23.60 -15.31 -20.21
N HIS A 206 22.27 -15.24 -20.08
CA HIS A 206 21.37 -16.30 -20.56
C HIS A 206 21.37 -16.38 -22.09
N LEU A 207 21.37 -15.24 -22.77
CA LEU A 207 21.42 -15.17 -24.22
C LEU A 207 22.74 -15.74 -24.75
N GLN A 208 23.87 -15.38 -24.14
CA GLN A 208 25.18 -15.92 -24.50
C GLN A 208 25.23 -17.44 -24.29
N LYS A 209 24.65 -17.95 -23.18
CA LYS A 209 24.59 -19.39 -22.92
C LYS A 209 23.76 -20.13 -23.97
N SER A 210 22.61 -19.58 -24.36
CA SER A 210 21.79 -20.14 -25.45
C SER A 210 22.51 -20.12 -26.80
N GLN A 211 23.30 -19.08 -27.09
CA GLN A 211 24.07 -19.00 -28.33
C GLN A 211 25.23 -20.00 -28.39
N GLN A 212 25.87 -20.28 -27.25
CA GLN A 212 27.00 -21.20 -27.12
C GLN A 212 26.58 -22.67 -27.05
N ASP A 213 25.35 -22.95 -26.62
CA ASP A 213 24.82 -24.30 -26.56
C ASP A 213 24.52 -24.82 -27.98
N VAL A 214 25.02 -26.02 -28.28
CA VAL A 214 24.95 -26.62 -29.63
C VAL A 214 23.71 -27.51 -29.75
N ASP A 215 23.51 -28.42 -28.78
CA ASP A 215 22.44 -29.42 -28.78
C ASP A 215 21.72 -29.56 -27.40
N GLY A 216 22.00 -28.67 -26.44
CA GLY A 216 21.42 -28.72 -25.09
C GLY A 216 20.09 -27.96 -24.94
N ALA A 217 19.53 -28.03 -23.73
CA ALA A 217 18.24 -27.44 -23.40
C ALA A 217 18.23 -25.91 -23.52
N TRP A 218 19.37 -25.23 -23.40
CA TRP A 218 19.43 -23.76 -23.49
C TRP A 218 19.20 -23.27 -24.91
N LYS A 219 19.70 -24.01 -25.91
CA LYS A 219 19.56 -23.67 -27.32
C LYS A 219 18.11 -23.60 -27.77
N THR A 220 17.29 -24.53 -27.29
CA THR A 220 15.90 -24.69 -27.70
C THR A 220 14.92 -23.96 -26.78
N SER A 221 15.29 -23.73 -25.52
CA SER A 221 14.35 -23.23 -24.49
C SER A 221 14.53 -21.74 -24.15
N PHE A 222 15.69 -21.13 -24.42
CA PHE A 222 15.93 -19.71 -24.14
C PHE A 222 16.15 -18.90 -25.43
N ARG A 223 15.34 -17.85 -25.62
CA ARG A 223 15.33 -16.99 -26.81
C ARG A 223 15.52 -15.52 -26.45
N GLU A 224 15.73 -14.67 -27.46
CA GLU A 224 15.78 -13.22 -27.28
C GLU A 224 14.46 -12.69 -26.68
N ILE A 225 14.57 -11.78 -25.72
CA ILE A 225 13.44 -11.16 -25.02
C ILE A 225 13.48 -9.66 -25.34
N ASN A 226 12.39 -9.09 -25.84
CA ASN A 226 12.33 -7.66 -26.17
C ASN A 226 12.41 -6.76 -24.93
N GLU A 227 12.65 -5.46 -25.14
CA GLU A 227 12.87 -4.50 -24.05
C GLU A 227 11.67 -4.36 -23.09
N ALA A 228 10.44 -4.30 -23.62
CA ALA A 228 9.23 -4.16 -22.80
C ALA A 228 9.00 -5.39 -21.89
N ASP A 229 9.28 -6.58 -22.42
CA ASP A 229 9.23 -7.82 -21.67
C ASP A 229 10.31 -7.88 -20.59
N ARG A 230 11.55 -7.45 -20.91
CA ARG A 230 12.63 -7.34 -19.91
C ARG A 230 12.29 -6.36 -18.79
N ALA A 231 11.68 -5.22 -19.11
CA ALA A 231 11.20 -4.26 -18.13
C ALA A 231 10.11 -4.86 -17.22
N SER A 232 9.17 -5.61 -17.81
CA SER A 232 8.14 -6.33 -17.05
C SER A 232 8.73 -7.42 -16.15
N LEU A 233 9.73 -8.17 -16.62
CA LEU A 233 10.45 -9.14 -15.79
C LEU A 233 11.20 -8.47 -14.64
N LYS A 234 11.82 -7.31 -14.88
CA LYS A 234 12.48 -6.53 -13.82
C LYS A 234 11.50 -6.14 -12.70
N VAL A 235 10.30 -5.66 -13.06
CA VAL A 235 9.25 -5.35 -12.08
C VAL A 235 8.93 -6.58 -11.23
N LEU A 236 8.78 -7.76 -11.85
CA LEU A 236 8.53 -8.98 -11.08
C LEU A 236 9.70 -9.26 -10.15
N LEU A 237 10.92 -9.38 -10.66
CA LEU A 237 12.12 -9.76 -9.90
C LEU A 237 12.38 -8.83 -8.70
N ASP A 238 12.21 -7.52 -8.88
CA ASP A 238 12.40 -6.53 -7.81
C ASP A 238 11.39 -6.69 -6.65
N THR A 239 10.21 -7.23 -6.94
CA THR A 239 9.14 -7.42 -5.95
C THR A 239 9.16 -8.81 -5.27
N LEU A 240 10.00 -9.74 -5.74
CA LEU A 240 10.06 -11.12 -5.20
C LEU A 240 10.78 -11.16 -3.85
N MET A 241 10.00 -11.06 -2.78
CA MET A 241 10.47 -11.07 -1.38
C MET A 241 10.00 -12.28 -0.56
N GLY A 242 9.44 -13.31 -1.18
CA GLY A 242 8.88 -14.49 -0.50
C GLY A 242 7.52 -14.25 0.17
N ALA A 243 6.87 -13.11 -0.13
CA ALA A 243 5.56 -12.74 0.41
C ALA A 243 4.59 -12.26 -0.69
N PRO A 244 4.25 -13.10 -1.68
CA PRO A 244 3.52 -12.68 -2.89
C PRO A 244 2.17 -12.02 -2.60
N LYS A 245 1.45 -12.49 -1.58
CA LYS A 245 0.17 -11.90 -1.15
C LYS A 245 0.32 -10.51 -0.54
N LEU A 246 1.43 -10.26 0.17
CA LEU A 246 1.70 -8.94 0.72
C LEU A 246 2.07 -7.94 -0.38
N ILE A 247 2.84 -8.38 -1.38
CA ILE A 247 3.15 -7.59 -2.58
C ILE A 247 1.88 -7.23 -3.34
N GLU A 248 1.00 -8.21 -3.58
CA GLU A 248 -0.27 -8.00 -4.26
C GLU A 248 -1.19 -7.04 -3.49
N ALA A 249 -1.23 -7.18 -2.17
CA ALA A 249 -1.99 -6.29 -1.30
C ALA A 249 -1.45 -4.85 -1.31
N ARG A 250 -0.13 -4.67 -1.35
CA ARG A 250 0.50 -3.36 -1.54
C ARG A 250 0.22 -2.78 -2.94
N ALA A 251 0.25 -3.62 -3.98
CA ALA A 251 -0.06 -3.18 -5.34
C ALA A 251 -1.53 -2.72 -5.46
N GLN A 252 -2.46 -3.42 -4.81
CA GLN A 252 -3.86 -3.00 -4.70
C GLN A 252 -4.01 -1.68 -3.94
N TYR A 253 -3.23 -1.47 -2.88
CA TYR A 253 -3.20 -0.19 -2.16
C TYR A 253 -2.74 0.97 -3.06
N ASN A 254 -1.74 0.74 -3.92
CA ASN A 254 -1.30 1.70 -4.92
C ASN A 254 -2.38 1.92 -6.00
N THR A 255 -3.02 0.88 -6.50
CA THR A 255 -4.06 0.99 -7.54
C THR A 255 -5.27 1.82 -7.11
N VAL A 256 -5.66 1.74 -5.83
CA VAL A 256 -6.78 2.53 -5.29
C VAL A 256 -6.40 3.99 -5.07
N GLY A 257 -5.11 4.31 -4.98
CA GLY A 257 -4.65 5.66 -4.69
C GLY A 257 -4.75 6.04 -3.22
N CYS A 258 -4.69 5.06 -2.31
CA CYS A 258 -4.82 5.29 -0.87
C CYS A 258 -3.77 6.28 -0.33
N THR A 259 -2.56 6.28 -0.91
CA THR A 259 -1.46 7.21 -0.54
C THR A 259 -1.82 8.68 -0.79
N GLY A 260 -2.73 8.96 -1.73
CA GLY A 260 -3.19 10.33 -1.98
C GLY A 260 -3.88 10.97 -0.78
N CYS A 261 -4.53 10.16 0.07
CA CYS A 261 -5.20 10.63 1.28
C CYS A 261 -4.46 10.23 2.57
N HIS A 262 -3.87 9.04 2.62
CA HIS A 262 -3.30 8.47 3.84
C HIS A 262 -1.78 8.52 3.85
N THR A 263 -1.20 8.86 5.00
CA THR A 263 0.23 8.78 5.25
C THR A 263 0.64 7.39 5.77
N ILE A 264 1.72 6.83 5.23
CA ILE A 264 2.44 5.67 5.77
C ILE A 264 3.92 6.04 5.94
N GLY A 265 4.47 5.79 7.12
CA GLY A 265 5.76 6.36 7.50
C GLY A 265 5.67 7.88 7.50
N THR A 266 6.40 8.51 6.58
CA THR A 266 6.41 9.96 6.39
C THR A 266 5.83 10.39 5.04
N PHE A 267 5.38 9.45 4.20
CA PHE A 267 4.92 9.74 2.85
C PHE A 267 3.42 9.48 2.70
N GLY A 268 2.72 10.41 2.07
CA GLY A 268 1.31 10.31 1.71
C GLY A 268 0.53 11.59 1.98
N GLY A 269 -0.79 11.51 1.82
CA GLY A 269 -1.72 12.60 2.07
C GLY A 269 -1.98 12.84 3.56
N ASP A 270 -2.48 14.03 3.86
CA ASP A 270 -2.88 14.49 5.20
C ASP A 270 -4.41 14.62 5.35
N ALA A 271 -5.17 14.32 4.29
CA ALA A 271 -6.64 14.31 4.33
C ALA A 271 -7.19 13.13 5.14
N GLY A 272 -6.49 11.99 5.12
CA GLY A 272 -6.81 10.79 5.87
C GLY A 272 -5.91 10.62 7.10
N VAL A 273 -6.25 9.65 7.94
CA VAL A 273 -5.43 9.31 9.12
C VAL A 273 -4.10 8.67 8.73
N ASN A 274 -3.08 8.81 9.58
CA ASN A 274 -1.82 8.09 9.45
C ASN A 274 -2.05 6.58 9.70
N LEU A 275 -1.69 5.75 8.72
CA LEU A 275 -1.93 4.32 8.76
C LEU A 275 -0.76 3.48 9.29
N SER A 276 0.39 4.09 9.59
CA SER A 276 1.67 3.39 9.85
C SER A 276 1.62 2.28 10.90
N LEU A 277 0.69 2.37 11.86
CA LEU A 277 0.51 1.43 12.96
C LEU A 277 -0.90 0.81 12.99
N SER A 278 -1.61 0.82 11.86
CA SER A 278 -3.00 0.35 11.80
C SER A 278 -3.15 -1.13 12.14
N GLY A 279 -2.11 -1.94 11.89
CA GLY A 279 -2.11 -3.35 12.24
C GLY A 279 -1.87 -3.65 13.72
N PHE A 280 -1.54 -2.65 14.54
CA PHE A 280 -1.39 -2.75 16.00
C PHE A 280 -2.53 -2.10 16.79
N LYS A 281 -3.62 -1.70 16.13
CA LYS A 281 -4.77 -1.14 16.84
C LYS A 281 -5.38 -2.17 17.77
N ASP A 282 -5.51 -1.81 19.05
CA ASP A 282 -6.19 -2.62 20.04
C ASP A 282 -7.69 -2.73 19.69
N PRO A 283 -8.22 -3.95 19.46
CA PRO A 283 -9.64 -4.13 19.22
C PRO A 283 -10.52 -3.54 20.33
N ASN A 284 -10.06 -3.52 21.59
CA ASN A 284 -10.85 -2.98 22.70
C ASN A 284 -11.09 -1.46 22.60
N GLN A 285 -10.32 -0.75 21.77
CA GLN A 285 -10.48 0.68 21.51
C GLN A 285 -11.36 0.99 20.29
N LEU A 286 -11.86 -0.03 19.59
CA LEU A 286 -12.67 0.14 18.38
C LEU A 286 -14.16 0.09 18.70
N ASN A 287 -14.94 0.91 17.99
CA ASN A 287 -16.38 0.88 18.06
C ASN A 287 -16.93 -0.25 17.16
N PHE A 288 -17.59 -1.23 17.78
CA PHE A 288 -18.25 -2.35 17.11
C PHE A 288 -19.78 -2.25 17.09
N THR A 289 -20.38 -1.19 17.62
CA THR A 289 -21.85 -1.07 17.75
C THR A 289 -22.58 -1.23 16.42
N LYS A 290 -21.95 -0.84 15.31
CA LYS A 290 -22.49 -0.98 13.94
C LYS A 290 -21.69 -1.95 13.07
N VAL A 291 -20.86 -2.80 13.67
CA VAL A 291 -20.00 -3.76 12.97
C VAL A 291 -20.56 -5.17 13.19
N PRO A 292 -21.21 -5.78 12.19
CA PRO A 292 -21.77 -7.13 12.34
C PRO A 292 -20.67 -8.19 12.42
N GLY A 293 -20.96 -9.30 13.11
CA GLY A 293 -20.07 -10.46 13.22
C GLY A 293 -19.07 -10.36 14.36
N GLU A 294 -17.91 -11.00 14.19
CA GLU A 294 -16.90 -11.10 15.25
C GLU A 294 -16.25 -9.76 15.57
N ARG A 295 -15.94 -9.54 16.85
CA ARG A 295 -15.30 -8.33 17.37
C ARG A 295 -13.79 -8.34 17.18
N THR A 296 -13.34 -8.47 15.93
CA THR A 296 -11.92 -8.53 15.56
C THR A 296 -11.48 -7.29 14.77
N LEU A 297 -10.18 -6.95 14.87
CA LEU A 297 -9.59 -5.86 14.09
C LEU A 297 -9.78 -6.09 12.58
N SER A 298 -9.59 -7.33 12.11
CA SER A 298 -9.75 -7.67 10.70
C SER A 298 -11.18 -7.48 10.21
N ASN A 299 -12.19 -7.90 10.98
CA ASN A 299 -13.58 -7.65 10.63
C ASN A 299 -13.91 -6.15 10.65
N TRP A 300 -13.43 -5.42 11.66
CA TRP A 300 -13.63 -3.97 11.74
C TRP A 300 -13.07 -3.24 10.50
N ILE A 301 -11.84 -3.56 10.10
CA ILE A 301 -11.20 -2.99 8.90
C ILE A 301 -12.01 -3.33 7.64
N ARG A 302 -12.48 -4.57 7.49
CA ARG A 302 -13.31 -4.97 6.34
C ARG A 302 -14.61 -4.19 6.27
N GLN A 303 -15.33 -4.05 7.39
CA GLN A 303 -16.57 -3.28 7.42
C GLN A 303 -16.31 -1.79 7.18
N HIS A 304 -15.19 -1.26 7.67
CA HIS A 304 -14.79 0.11 7.38
C HIS A 304 -14.58 0.32 5.86
N PHE A 305 -13.92 -0.60 5.15
CA PHE A 305 -13.78 -0.50 3.69
C PHE A 305 -15.11 -0.62 2.95
N ARG A 306 -16.05 -1.44 3.43
CA ARG A 306 -17.38 -1.58 2.83
C ARG A 306 -18.26 -0.35 3.04
N SER A 307 -18.21 0.24 4.23
CA SER A 307 -19.08 1.35 4.62
C SER A 307 -18.40 2.20 5.71
N PRO A 308 -17.51 3.14 5.31
CA PRO A 308 -16.72 3.92 6.25
C PRO A 308 -17.58 4.71 7.24
N ALA A 309 -18.59 5.43 6.74
CA ALA A 309 -19.48 6.26 7.55
C ALA A 309 -20.36 5.46 8.55
N SER A 310 -20.68 4.20 8.22
CA SER A 310 -21.42 3.31 9.12
C SER A 310 -20.54 2.78 10.25
N THR A 311 -19.26 2.53 9.96
CA THR A 311 -18.28 1.98 10.91
C THR A 311 -17.70 3.08 11.81
N VAL A 312 -17.44 4.25 11.24
CA VAL A 312 -16.93 5.44 11.92
C VAL A 312 -17.86 6.60 11.59
N ALA A 313 -18.65 7.03 12.58
CA ALA A 313 -19.56 8.15 12.42
C ALA A 313 -18.78 9.42 12.02
N GLY A 314 -19.23 10.11 10.98
CA GLY A 314 -18.57 11.32 10.46
C GLY A 314 -17.30 11.06 9.65
N SER A 315 -17.00 9.80 9.29
CA SER A 315 -15.83 9.47 8.45
C SER A 315 -15.80 10.28 7.16
N GLN A 316 -14.65 10.89 6.88
CA GLN A 316 -14.38 11.58 5.61
C GLN A 316 -13.92 10.62 4.51
N MET A 317 -13.67 9.36 4.85
CA MET A 317 -13.31 8.35 3.85
C MET A 317 -14.51 8.06 2.95
N PRO A 318 -14.39 8.25 1.62
CA PRO A 318 -15.50 8.00 0.70
C PRO A 318 -15.80 6.50 0.58
N ALA A 319 -17.03 6.17 0.20
CA ALA A 319 -17.38 4.82 -0.20
C ALA A 319 -16.74 4.51 -1.56
N LEU A 320 -15.78 3.59 -1.58
CA LEU A 320 -14.93 3.32 -2.76
C LEU A 320 -15.52 2.29 -3.75
N GLY A 321 -16.61 1.61 -3.39
CA GLY A 321 -17.24 0.60 -4.27
C GLY A 321 -16.35 -0.62 -4.54
N LEU A 322 -15.50 -1.00 -3.58
CA LEU A 322 -14.51 -2.07 -3.73
C LEU A 322 -15.17 -3.46 -3.77
N SER A 323 -14.59 -4.38 -4.54
CA SER A 323 -14.96 -5.79 -4.51
C SER A 323 -14.46 -6.48 -3.23
N GLU A 324 -15.05 -7.64 -2.89
CA GLU A 324 -14.62 -8.41 -1.71
C GLU A 324 -13.14 -8.83 -1.77
N ASN A 325 -12.62 -9.15 -2.97
CA ASN A 325 -11.20 -9.46 -3.12
C ASN A 325 -10.31 -8.24 -2.85
N GLN A 326 -10.71 -7.05 -3.34
CA GLN A 326 -9.99 -5.81 -3.07
C GLN A 326 -10.03 -5.46 -1.57
N ILE A 327 -11.19 -5.63 -0.93
CA ILE A 327 -11.33 -5.43 0.52
C ILE A 327 -10.42 -6.39 1.29
N ASP A 328 -10.33 -7.66 0.88
CA ASP A 328 -9.46 -8.63 1.54
C ASP A 328 -7.97 -8.31 1.35
N LEU A 329 -7.55 -7.89 0.15
CA LEU A 329 -6.18 -7.42 -0.10
C LEU A 329 -5.85 -6.16 0.72
N LEU A 330 -6.72 -5.15 0.72
CA LEU A 330 -6.49 -3.93 1.51
C LEU A 330 -6.53 -4.20 3.01
N THR A 331 -7.35 -5.14 3.48
CA THR A 331 -7.35 -5.60 4.87
C THR A 331 -6.03 -6.26 5.22
N LEU A 332 -5.53 -7.16 4.36
CA LEU A 332 -4.22 -7.79 4.54
C LEU A 332 -3.12 -6.74 4.64
N TYR A 333 -3.10 -5.76 3.73
CA TYR A 333 -2.11 -4.70 3.74
C TYR A 333 -2.23 -3.81 4.99
N THR A 334 -3.44 -3.42 5.39
CA THR A 334 -3.66 -2.61 6.59
C THR A 334 -3.19 -3.34 7.85
N LEU A 335 -3.47 -4.64 7.94
CA LEU A 335 -2.99 -5.50 9.01
C LEU A 335 -1.47 -5.69 8.97
N SER A 336 -0.80 -5.46 7.82
CA SER A 336 0.66 -5.59 7.73
C SER A 336 1.42 -4.35 8.20
N LEU A 337 0.71 -3.23 8.41
CA LEU A 337 1.25 -1.99 8.96
C LEU A 337 1.47 -2.12 10.47
N ARG A 338 2.41 -3.02 10.82
CA ARG A 338 2.78 -3.49 12.15
C ARG A 338 4.24 -3.19 12.45
N ARG A 339 4.69 -1.96 12.18
CA ARG A 339 6.09 -1.57 12.39
C ARG A 339 6.44 -1.63 13.88
N ARG A 340 7.25 -2.62 14.28
CA ARG A 340 7.89 -2.63 15.60
C ARG A 340 9.31 -2.08 15.52
N THR A 341 9.77 -1.54 16.63
CA THR A 341 11.20 -1.35 16.84
C THR A 341 11.82 -2.73 17.05
N LEU A 342 12.64 -3.16 16.10
CA LEU A 342 13.37 -4.42 16.16
C LEU A 342 14.86 -4.13 16.35
N PRO A 343 15.59 -5.00 17.06
CA PRO A 343 17.05 -4.95 17.05
C PRO A 343 17.61 -5.06 15.62
N ASP A 344 18.73 -4.39 15.35
CA ASP A 344 19.36 -4.35 14.03
C ASP A 344 19.60 -5.74 13.42
N ILE A 345 19.88 -6.75 14.25
CA ILE A 345 20.11 -8.15 13.81
C ILE A 345 18.88 -8.80 13.14
N TYR A 346 17.67 -8.29 13.39
CA TYR A 346 16.44 -8.76 12.76
C TYR A 346 15.91 -7.82 11.68
N LEU A 347 16.62 -6.72 11.38
CA LEU A 347 16.22 -5.83 10.30
C LEU A 347 16.64 -6.42 8.95
N PRO A 348 15.68 -6.79 8.09
CA PRO A 348 16.03 -7.33 6.78
C PRO A 348 16.51 -6.20 5.85
N LYS A 349 17.20 -6.60 4.76
CA LYS A 349 17.87 -5.66 3.84
C LYS A 349 16.91 -4.63 3.24
N ASP A 350 15.70 -5.05 2.87
CA ASP A 350 14.64 -4.19 2.36
C ASP A 350 14.22 -3.12 3.37
N ARG A 351 14.11 -3.50 4.65
CA ARG A 351 13.78 -2.55 5.72
C ARG A 351 14.90 -1.55 5.96
N ILE A 352 16.15 -2.01 5.94
CA ILE A 352 17.33 -1.16 6.02
C ILE A 352 17.37 -0.18 4.84
N LYS A 353 17.12 -0.66 3.61
CA LYS A 353 17.02 0.17 2.40
C LYS A 353 15.95 1.26 2.55
N ALA A 354 14.75 0.92 3.03
CA ALA A 354 13.70 1.89 3.26
C ALA A 354 14.08 2.92 4.34
N MET A 355 14.54 2.46 5.51
CA MET A 355 14.76 3.32 6.68
C MET A 355 16.03 4.16 6.60
N ARG A 356 17.13 3.61 6.07
CA ARG A 356 18.45 4.24 6.09
C ARG A 356 18.85 4.87 4.75
N PHE A 357 18.27 4.41 3.65
CA PHE A 357 18.62 4.86 2.30
C PHE A 357 17.45 5.47 1.53
N GLY A 358 16.27 5.60 2.16
CA GLY A 358 15.11 6.23 1.54
C GLY A 358 14.51 5.44 0.36
N ALA A 359 14.79 4.14 0.25
CA ALA A 359 14.22 3.32 -0.82
C ALA A 359 12.69 3.31 -0.73
N ARG A 360 12.02 3.47 -1.87
CA ARG A 360 10.57 3.62 -1.96
C ARG A 360 9.83 2.30 -1.81
N GLU A 361 8.67 2.38 -1.16
CA GLU A 361 7.72 1.27 -1.07
C GLU A 361 6.83 1.11 -2.32
N PHE A 362 6.92 2.04 -3.24
CA PHE A 362 6.21 2.03 -4.52
C PHE A 362 7.24 2.21 -5.65
N ALA A 363 6.93 1.69 -6.84
CA ALA A 363 7.77 1.88 -8.01
C ALA A 363 7.82 3.37 -8.39
N ASN A 364 9.00 3.84 -8.82
CA ASN A 364 9.28 5.24 -9.14
C ASN A 364 8.82 5.66 -10.55
N ASP A 365 8.09 4.79 -11.26
CA ASP A 365 7.55 5.11 -12.58
C ASP A 365 6.34 6.04 -12.48
N GLY A 366 6.17 6.90 -13.49
CA GLY A 366 5.12 7.92 -13.49
C GLY A 366 3.70 7.37 -13.38
N GLU A 367 3.44 6.18 -13.92
CA GLU A 367 2.14 5.52 -13.83
C GLU A 367 1.83 5.05 -12.41
N THR A 368 2.77 4.36 -11.75
CA THR A 368 2.62 3.91 -10.36
C THR A 368 2.46 5.10 -9.43
N ILE A 369 3.27 6.15 -9.59
CA ILE A 369 3.16 7.34 -8.74
C ILE A 369 1.81 8.02 -8.96
N TYR A 370 1.40 8.21 -10.21
CA TYR A 370 0.11 8.81 -10.54
C TYR A 370 -1.05 8.01 -9.93
N THR A 371 -1.06 6.70 -10.13
CA THR A 371 -2.11 5.82 -9.59
C THR A 371 -2.11 5.82 -8.07
N ALA A 372 -0.96 5.73 -7.42
CA ALA A 372 -0.85 5.69 -5.96
C ALA A 372 -1.20 7.01 -5.27
N VAL A 373 -0.89 8.15 -5.89
CA VAL A 373 -0.93 9.46 -5.21
C VAL A 373 -2.00 10.39 -5.80
N CYS A 374 -2.08 10.47 -7.13
CA CYS A 374 -2.86 11.51 -7.80
C CYS A 374 -4.27 11.04 -8.18
N SER A 375 -4.46 9.75 -8.47
CA SER A 375 -5.68 9.22 -9.07
C SER A 375 -6.92 9.30 -8.16
N SER A 376 -6.74 9.34 -6.84
CA SER A 376 -7.86 9.50 -5.89
C SER A 376 -8.54 10.86 -6.04
N CYS A 377 -7.77 11.92 -6.33
CA CYS A 377 -8.30 13.26 -6.58
C CYS A 377 -8.55 13.52 -8.08
N HIS A 378 -7.63 13.13 -8.96
CA HIS A 378 -7.73 13.44 -10.39
C HIS A 378 -8.44 12.36 -11.22
N GLY A 379 -8.85 11.26 -10.60
CA GLY A 379 -9.43 10.10 -11.27
C GLY A 379 -8.36 9.23 -11.95
N ALA A 380 -8.67 7.95 -12.15
CA ALA A 380 -7.74 7.01 -12.80
C ALA A 380 -7.32 7.44 -14.22
N ASN A 381 -8.20 8.17 -14.93
CA ASN A 381 -7.96 8.70 -16.29
C ASN A 381 -7.68 10.22 -16.31
N GLY A 382 -7.44 10.84 -15.16
CA GLY A 382 -7.09 12.26 -15.06
C GLY A 382 -8.22 13.24 -15.39
N ARG A 383 -9.46 12.76 -15.51
CA ARG A 383 -10.63 13.61 -15.84
C ARG A 383 -11.17 14.43 -14.67
N GLY A 384 -10.55 14.31 -13.49
CA GLY A 384 -11.01 14.95 -12.27
C GLY A 384 -12.02 14.09 -11.51
N SER A 385 -12.27 14.46 -10.26
CA SER A 385 -13.27 13.84 -9.39
C SER A 385 -14.01 14.90 -8.59
N ARG A 386 -15.17 14.54 -8.03
CA ARG A 386 -15.92 15.42 -7.12
C ARG A 386 -16.39 14.61 -5.93
N PHE A 387 -15.92 14.96 -4.74
CA PHE A 387 -16.46 14.40 -3.52
C PHE A 387 -17.66 15.24 -3.07
N PRO A 388 -18.71 14.61 -2.50
CA PRO A 388 -19.83 15.35 -1.91
C PRO A 388 -19.34 16.38 -0.90
N GLY A 389 -19.77 17.64 -1.06
CA GLY A 389 -19.36 18.74 -0.17
C GLY A 389 -17.94 19.29 -0.38
N SER A 390 -17.17 18.79 -1.36
CA SER A 390 -15.84 19.32 -1.68
C SER A 390 -15.84 20.18 -2.95
N VAL A 391 -14.83 21.05 -3.07
CA VAL A 391 -14.51 21.68 -4.36
C VAL A 391 -14.18 20.58 -5.39
N PRO A 392 -14.58 20.74 -6.66
CA PRO A 392 -14.23 19.79 -7.71
C PRO A 392 -12.71 19.69 -7.90
N ASN A 393 -12.20 18.47 -8.04
CA ASN A 393 -10.84 18.23 -8.48
C ASN A 393 -10.81 18.34 -10.01
N PRO A 394 -9.96 19.21 -10.58
CA PRO A 394 -10.01 19.49 -12.01
C PRO A 394 -9.49 18.31 -12.84
N SER A 395 -9.98 18.23 -14.08
CA SER A 395 -9.32 17.44 -15.12
C SER A 395 -7.92 17.99 -15.38
N ILE A 396 -6.95 17.09 -15.44
CA ILE A 396 -5.56 17.35 -15.80
C ILE A 396 -5.21 16.73 -17.16
N THR A 397 -6.16 16.06 -17.81
CA THR A 397 -6.00 15.46 -19.15
C THR A 397 -6.76 16.21 -20.23
N ASN A 398 -7.32 17.37 -19.91
CA ASN A 398 -7.96 18.25 -20.89
C ASN A 398 -6.91 18.73 -21.91
N ALA A 399 -7.19 18.54 -23.21
CA ALA A 399 -6.25 18.86 -24.28
C ALA A 399 -5.92 20.35 -24.35
N ASP A 400 -6.90 21.25 -24.19
CA ASP A 400 -6.68 22.70 -24.19
C ASP A 400 -5.78 23.13 -23.02
N PHE A 401 -5.95 22.50 -21.86
CA PHE A 401 -5.07 22.70 -20.70
C PHE A 401 -3.65 22.22 -20.98
N LEU A 402 -3.48 20.97 -21.42
CA LEU A 402 -2.17 20.39 -21.66
C LEU A 402 -1.43 21.15 -22.77
N GLN A 403 -2.12 21.55 -23.83
CA GLN A 403 -1.51 22.29 -24.93
C GLN A 403 -0.88 23.62 -24.47
N LEU A 404 -1.46 24.30 -23.48
CA LEU A 404 -0.98 25.58 -22.98
C LEU A 404 -0.08 25.46 -21.74
N ALA A 405 -0.31 24.45 -20.90
CA ALA A 405 0.49 24.25 -19.69
C ALA A 405 1.90 23.83 -20.08
N SER A 406 2.94 24.54 -19.62
CA SER A 406 4.32 24.07 -19.76
C SER A 406 4.60 22.91 -18.81
N ASP A 407 5.61 22.09 -19.13
CA ASP A 407 6.05 21.02 -18.23
C ASP A 407 6.55 21.58 -16.90
N ASP A 408 7.24 22.72 -16.91
CA ASP A 408 7.64 23.40 -15.68
C ASP A 408 6.43 23.84 -14.84
N PHE A 409 5.37 24.37 -15.46
CA PHE A 409 4.16 24.73 -14.72
C PHE A 409 3.49 23.53 -14.04
N ILE A 410 3.41 22.39 -14.73
CA ILE A 410 2.87 21.14 -14.15
C ILE A 410 3.80 20.65 -13.03
N TYR A 411 5.10 20.64 -13.29
CA TYR A 411 6.14 20.25 -12.34
C TYR A 411 6.07 21.08 -11.04
N GLN A 412 6.06 22.41 -11.13
CA GLN A 412 5.94 23.31 -9.99
C GLN A 412 4.61 23.13 -9.26
N SER A 413 3.52 22.87 -10.00
CA SER A 413 2.20 22.59 -9.41
C SER A 413 2.19 21.32 -8.57
N ILE A 414 2.94 20.28 -8.96
CA ILE A 414 3.06 19.03 -8.20
C ILE A 414 4.03 19.21 -7.04
N LYS A 415 5.20 19.80 -7.29
CA LYS A 415 6.26 20.00 -6.31
C LYS A 415 5.79 20.82 -5.12
N ASN A 416 5.21 21.99 -5.40
CA ASN A 416 4.86 23.00 -4.40
C ASN A 416 3.38 22.95 -4.01
N GLY A 417 2.58 22.11 -4.66
CA GLY A 417 1.14 22.03 -4.43
C GLY A 417 0.42 23.34 -4.75
N ARG A 418 -0.82 23.47 -4.30
CA ARG A 418 -1.60 24.72 -4.37
C ARG A 418 -2.03 25.12 -2.97
N PRO A 419 -1.27 26.00 -2.28
CA PRO A 419 -1.59 26.44 -0.93
C PRO A 419 -3.05 26.89 -0.78
N GLY A 420 -3.71 26.45 0.30
CA GLY A 420 -5.14 26.72 0.54
C GLY A 420 -6.10 25.88 -0.32
N ARG A 421 -5.59 24.88 -1.07
CA ARG A 421 -6.38 23.92 -1.85
C ARG A 421 -5.97 22.47 -1.50
N PRO A 422 -6.79 21.47 -1.85
CA PRO A 422 -6.47 20.06 -1.59
C PRO A 422 -5.23 19.50 -2.32
N MET A 423 -4.65 20.24 -3.27
CA MET A 423 -3.43 19.82 -3.97
C MET A 423 -2.21 20.09 -3.09
N LEU A 424 -1.66 19.03 -2.50
CA LEU A 424 -0.58 19.09 -1.54
C LEU A 424 0.79 19.31 -2.23
N PRO A 425 1.79 19.89 -1.53
CA PRO A 425 3.16 19.97 -2.03
C PRO A 425 3.80 18.58 -1.98
N TRP A 426 3.90 17.90 -3.11
CA TRP A 426 4.43 16.53 -3.13
C TRP A 426 5.94 16.48 -3.13
N GLY A 427 6.66 17.55 -3.50
CA GLY A 427 8.12 17.58 -3.52
C GLY A 427 8.75 17.93 -2.18
N ASP A 428 8.32 19.03 -1.56
CA ASP A 428 8.95 19.59 -0.34
C ASP A 428 8.55 18.87 0.97
N ARG A 429 7.96 17.68 0.86
CA ARG A 429 7.56 16.86 2.01
C ARG A 429 8.74 16.06 2.55
N VAL A 430 8.66 15.64 3.81
CA VAL A 430 9.59 14.67 4.38
C VAL A 430 9.44 13.35 3.62
N ASN A 431 10.46 12.98 2.85
CA ASN A 431 10.39 11.93 1.84
C ASN A 431 9.34 12.20 0.74
N GLY A 432 9.13 13.46 0.33
CA GLY A 432 8.36 13.85 -0.85
C GLY A 432 9.00 13.35 -2.15
N LEU A 433 8.27 13.45 -3.26
CA LEU A 433 8.73 13.05 -4.59
C LEU A 433 9.99 13.82 -4.99
N ASN A 434 11.01 13.10 -5.45
CA ASN A 434 12.23 13.70 -5.97
C ASN A 434 12.03 14.21 -7.41
N ASP A 435 13.02 14.94 -7.92
CA ASP A 435 12.96 15.57 -9.26
C ASP A 435 12.75 14.56 -10.41
N GLU A 436 13.29 13.34 -10.32
CA GLU A 436 13.08 12.29 -11.32
C GLU A 436 11.65 11.76 -11.27
N GLU A 437 11.15 11.46 -10.07
CA GLU A 437 9.77 11.03 -9.80
C GLU A 437 8.75 12.07 -10.29
N LEU A 438 9.00 13.36 -10.02
CA LEU A 438 8.16 14.47 -10.47
C LEU A 438 8.10 14.56 -12.00
N ARG A 439 9.25 14.46 -12.68
CA ARG A 439 9.28 14.45 -14.16
C ARG A 439 8.61 13.23 -14.76
N ALA A 440 8.76 12.05 -14.13
CA ALA A 440 8.08 10.84 -14.55
C ALA A 440 6.54 11.01 -14.48
N VAL A 441 6.02 11.62 -13.41
CA VAL A 441 4.59 11.94 -13.30
C VAL A 441 4.15 12.95 -14.36
N VAL A 442 4.92 14.01 -14.62
CA VAL A 442 4.62 14.98 -15.68
C VAL A 442 4.50 14.29 -17.03
N ALA A 443 5.48 13.44 -17.39
CA ALA A 443 5.47 12.66 -18.62
C ALA A 443 4.25 11.72 -18.70
N TYR A 444 3.89 11.07 -17.59
CA TYR A 444 2.71 10.22 -17.55
C TYR A 444 1.40 11.00 -17.74
N VAL A 445 1.25 12.17 -17.10
CA VAL A 445 0.08 13.04 -17.28
C VAL A 445 -0.09 13.49 -18.74
N ARG A 446 1.03 13.79 -19.43
CA ARG A 446 1.04 14.07 -20.88
C ARG A 446 0.51 12.90 -21.69
N GLY A 447 1.00 11.70 -21.39
CA GLY A 447 0.56 10.46 -22.04
C GLY A 447 -0.93 10.19 -21.82
N LEU A 448 -1.41 10.36 -20.60
CA LEU A 448 -2.81 10.14 -20.21
C LEU A 448 -3.78 11.08 -20.96
N GLY A 449 -3.32 12.28 -21.33
CA GLY A 449 -4.05 13.24 -22.15
C GLY A 449 -4.00 12.98 -23.66
N GLY A 450 -3.42 11.87 -24.13
CA GLY A 450 -3.29 11.55 -25.55
C GLY A 450 -1.99 12.08 -26.18
N ASN A 451 -0.90 12.16 -25.40
CA ASN A 451 0.41 12.65 -25.83
C ASN A 451 0.41 14.11 -26.33
N VAL A 452 -0.41 14.96 -25.70
CA VAL A 452 -0.51 16.39 -26.05
C VAL A 452 0.75 17.12 -25.59
N GLN A 453 1.54 17.54 -26.57
CA GLN A 453 2.72 18.38 -26.35
C GLN A 453 2.30 19.82 -26.02
N ALA A 454 3.04 20.44 -25.09
CA ALA A 454 2.89 21.86 -24.84
C ALA A 454 3.33 22.65 -26.08
N LEU A 455 2.57 23.68 -26.45
CA LEU A 455 3.01 24.61 -27.48
C LEU A 455 4.20 25.43 -26.94
N PRO A 456 5.27 25.60 -27.74
CA PRO A 456 6.33 26.53 -27.38
C PRO A 456 5.74 27.93 -27.18
N ASP A 457 6.07 28.55 -26.05
CA ASP A 457 5.72 29.94 -25.76
C ASP A 457 6.91 30.84 -26.11
N PRO A 458 6.84 31.64 -27.20
CA PRO A 458 7.95 32.49 -27.61
C PRO A 458 8.08 33.75 -26.74
N LYS A 459 7.11 34.02 -25.87
CA LYS A 459 7.09 35.20 -25.00
C LYS A 459 7.75 34.89 -23.65
N PRO A 460 8.29 35.89 -22.94
CA PRO A 460 8.73 35.68 -21.56
C PRO A 460 7.55 35.27 -20.68
N GLN A 461 7.78 34.72 -19.49
CA GLN A 461 6.69 34.23 -18.64
C GLN A 461 5.65 35.33 -18.30
N ILE A 462 6.10 36.56 -18.11
CA ILE A 462 5.26 37.73 -17.79
C ILE A 462 5.48 38.79 -18.88
N TRP A 463 4.40 39.19 -19.55
CA TRP A 463 4.43 40.13 -20.68
C TRP A 463 3.14 40.93 -20.88
N ALA A 464 2.01 40.53 -20.28
CA ALA A 464 0.72 41.17 -20.52
C ALA A 464 0.73 42.63 -20.04
N ALA A 465 0.11 43.52 -20.83
CA ALA A 465 0.03 44.94 -20.52
C ALA A 465 -1.43 45.41 -20.55
N GLY A 466 -1.86 46.14 -19.52
CA GLY A 466 -3.26 46.53 -19.38
C GLY A 466 -3.54 47.31 -18.10
N SER A 467 -4.79 47.73 -17.92
CA SER A 467 -5.22 48.48 -16.73
C SER A 467 -5.72 47.56 -15.64
N VAL A 468 -5.16 47.68 -14.43
CA VAL A 468 -5.58 46.91 -13.25
C VAL A 468 -7.06 47.17 -12.92
N ASP A 469 -7.51 48.41 -13.02
CA ASP A 469 -8.89 48.80 -12.69
C ASP A 469 -9.90 48.23 -13.69
N VAL A 470 -9.56 48.28 -14.99
CA VAL A 470 -10.37 47.65 -16.04
C VAL A 470 -10.41 46.13 -15.83
N GLY A 471 -9.25 45.52 -15.55
CA GLY A 471 -9.16 44.09 -15.24
C GLY A 471 -10.00 43.68 -14.03
N ALA A 472 -10.01 44.49 -12.97
CA ALA A 472 -10.80 44.24 -11.76
C ALA A 472 -12.30 44.25 -12.05
N LEU A 473 -12.79 45.23 -12.82
CA LEU A 473 -14.19 45.35 -13.21
C LEU A 473 -14.62 44.18 -14.11
N LEU A 474 -13.79 43.81 -15.08
CA LEU A 474 -14.03 42.67 -15.96
C LEU A 474 -14.02 41.35 -15.20
N PHE A 475 -13.08 41.17 -14.26
CA PHE A 475 -13.01 39.98 -13.42
C PHE A 475 -14.25 39.85 -12.54
N ALA A 476 -14.68 40.94 -11.90
CA ALA A 476 -15.87 40.98 -11.07
C ALA A 476 -17.12 40.57 -11.86
N SER A 477 -17.28 41.07 -13.08
CA SER A 477 -18.45 40.81 -13.92
C SER A 477 -18.46 39.44 -14.59
N ASN A 478 -17.30 38.89 -14.96
CA ASN A 478 -17.22 37.69 -15.81
C ASN A 478 -16.65 36.45 -15.13
N CYS A 479 -15.82 36.62 -14.10
CA CYS A 479 -14.99 35.53 -13.55
C CYS A 479 -15.37 35.19 -12.11
N SER A 480 -15.74 36.19 -11.31
CA SER A 480 -15.89 36.05 -9.86
C SER A 480 -17.00 35.07 -9.42
N GLY A 481 -18.01 34.84 -10.27
CA GLY A 481 -19.07 33.87 -9.99
C GLY A 481 -18.55 32.44 -9.83
N CYS A 482 -17.58 32.04 -10.64
CA CYS A 482 -16.97 30.70 -10.58
C CYS A 482 -15.65 30.70 -9.79
N HIS A 483 -14.82 31.73 -9.97
CA HIS A 483 -13.49 31.81 -9.37
C HIS A 483 -13.46 32.51 -8.01
N GLY A 484 -14.63 32.86 -7.46
CA GLY A 484 -14.77 33.59 -6.20
C GLY A 484 -14.37 35.06 -6.31
N LYS A 485 -14.79 35.84 -5.31
CA LYS A 485 -14.38 37.24 -5.18
C LYS A 485 -12.86 37.32 -5.11
N SER A 486 -12.25 38.16 -5.94
CA SER A 486 -10.79 38.30 -6.02
C SER A 486 -10.04 37.00 -6.34
N GLY A 487 -10.66 36.03 -7.02
CA GLY A 487 -9.96 34.85 -7.54
C GLY A 487 -9.57 33.80 -6.51
N ILE A 488 -10.12 33.85 -5.29
CA ILE A 488 -9.81 32.88 -4.22
C ILE A 488 -10.18 31.42 -4.56
N GLY A 489 -11.01 31.21 -5.58
CA GLY A 489 -11.51 29.92 -6.03
C GLY A 489 -12.81 29.52 -5.32
N ALA A 490 -13.71 28.89 -6.07
CA ALA A 490 -14.94 28.27 -5.58
C ALA A 490 -15.17 26.98 -6.38
N ASP A 491 -16.19 26.95 -7.25
CA ASP A 491 -16.38 25.90 -8.25
C ASP A 491 -15.25 25.90 -9.29
N GLY A 492 -14.73 27.10 -9.62
CA GLY A 492 -13.51 27.28 -10.40
C GLY A 492 -12.25 27.23 -9.54
N PRO A 493 -11.09 26.88 -10.13
CA PRO A 493 -9.80 26.90 -9.42
C PRO A 493 -9.46 28.31 -8.92
N SER A 494 -8.68 28.37 -7.84
CA SER A 494 -8.12 29.63 -7.34
C SER A 494 -7.14 30.23 -8.36
N LEU A 495 -7.45 31.43 -8.83
CA LEU A 495 -6.63 32.22 -9.75
C LEU A 495 -5.72 33.22 -9.02
N SER A 496 -6.00 33.51 -7.75
CA SER A 496 -5.16 34.32 -6.86
C SER A 496 -4.11 33.49 -6.11
N ASN A 497 -4.02 32.18 -6.37
CA ASN A 497 -3.08 31.30 -5.70
C ASN A 497 -1.63 31.68 -6.05
N LYS A 498 -0.79 31.88 -5.03
CA LYS A 498 0.59 32.35 -5.21
C LYS A 498 1.45 31.41 -6.04
N MET A 499 1.36 30.10 -5.83
CA MET A 499 2.09 29.11 -6.64
C MET A 499 1.64 29.17 -8.10
N PHE A 500 0.32 29.22 -8.34
CA PHE A 500 -0.22 29.35 -9.69
C PHE A 500 0.34 30.59 -10.38
N LEU A 501 0.24 31.76 -9.74
CA LEU A 501 0.73 33.00 -10.31
C LEU A 501 2.26 33.05 -10.42
N SER A 502 3.04 32.38 -9.55
CA SER A 502 4.50 32.42 -9.69
C SER A 502 5.03 31.55 -10.85
N SER A 503 4.29 30.52 -11.27
CA SER A 503 4.75 29.52 -12.25
C SER A 503 4.05 29.59 -13.62
N VAL A 504 2.84 30.14 -13.68
CA VAL A 504 2.08 30.23 -14.93
C VAL A 504 2.61 31.34 -15.84
N SER A 505 2.56 31.14 -17.16
CA SER A 505 2.83 32.20 -18.15
C SER A 505 1.60 33.07 -18.43
N ASP A 506 1.82 34.31 -18.83
CA ASP A 506 0.74 35.19 -19.30
C ASP A 506 0.07 34.64 -20.55
N THR A 507 0.82 33.97 -21.44
CA THR A 507 0.26 33.28 -22.61
C THR A 507 -0.74 32.21 -22.20
N PHE A 508 -0.43 31.39 -21.19
CA PHE A 508 -1.38 30.40 -20.66
C PHE A 508 -2.68 31.06 -20.19
N MET A 509 -2.59 32.16 -19.43
CA MET A 509 -3.78 32.83 -18.91
C MET A 509 -4.59 33.51 -20.03
N VAL A 510 -3.92 34.27 -20.91
CA VAL A 510 -4.57 34.95 -22.03
C VAL A 510 -5.28 33.95 -22.93
N GLU A 511 -4.63 32.86 -23.32
CA GLU A 511 -5.22 31.86 -24.21
C GLU A 511 -6.29 31.02 -23.52
N THR A 512 -6.15 30.74 -22.21
CA THR A 512 -7.23 30.11 -21.43
C THR A 512 -8.46 31.01 -21.35
N ILE A 513 -8.31 32.32 -21.15
CA ILE A 513 -9.44 33.27 -21.13
C ILE A 513 -10.06 33.37 -22.53
N ARG A 514 -9.24 33.47 -23.58
CA ARG A 514 -9.72 33.60 -24.96
C ARG A 514 -10.50 32.37 -25.41
N ARG A 515 -9.92 31.18 -25.26
CA ARG A 515 -10.43 29.93 -25.84
C ARG A 515 -11.32 29.13 -24.89
N GLY A 516 -11.15 29.33 -23.58
CA GLY A 516 -11.79 28.50 -22.57
C GLY A 516 -11.13 27.13 -22.46
N ARG A 517 -11.85 26.17 -21.88
CA ARG A 517 -11.49 24.76 -21.81
C ARG A 517 -12.67 23.91 -22.21
N SER A 518 -12.52 23.19 -23.31
CA SER A 518 -13.53 22.31 -23.89
C SER A 518 -14.01 21.26 -22.88
N GLY A 519 -15.32 20.99 -22.85
CA GLY A 519 -15.90 20.04 -21.90
C GLY A 519 -15.93 20.53 -20.45
N THR A 520 -15.72 21.82 -20.20
CA THR A 520 -15.83 22.42 -18.86
C THR A 520 -16.73 23.66 -18.86
N VAL A 521 -17.06 24.15 -17.66
CA VAL A 521 -17.80 25.41 -17.48
C VAL A 521 -16.94 26.66 -17.79
N MET A 522 -15.61 26.52 -17.91
CA MET A 522 -14.73 27.62 -18.30
C MET A 522 -14.82 27.84 -19.81
N GLN A 523 -15.79 28.64 -20.22
CA GLN A 523 -16.01 28.97 -21.62
C GLN A 523 -15.03 30.06 -22.10
N GLY A 524 -14.79 30.11 -23.41
CA GLY A 524 -13.94 31.15 -24.02
C GLY A 524 -14.63 32.51 -24.11
N PHE A 525 -13.87 33.57 -23.91
CA PHE A 525 -14.33 34.96 -23.99
C PHE A 525 -13.91 35.67 -25.28
N GLY A 526 -13.17 34.98 -26.16
CA GLY A 526 -12.76 35.49 -27.47
C GLY A 526 -13.78 35.27 -28.59
N ASN A 527 -14.82 34.47 -28.36
CA ASN A 527 -15.86 34.16 -29.35
C ASN A 527 -17.25 34.63 -28.86
N PRO A 528 -18.18 34.96 -29.78
CA PRO A 528 -19.53 35.39 -29.42
C PRO A 528 -20.28 34.33 -28.60
N SER A 529 -21.14 34.79 -27.67
CA SER A 529 -22.01 33.94 -26.86
C SER A 529 -23.38 34.60 -26.70
N PRO A 530 -24.49 33.84 -26.60
CA PRO A 530 -25.84 34.41 -26.45
C PRO A 530 -26.02 35.27 -25.19
N ILE A 531 -25.18 35.09 -24.17
CA ILE A 531 -25.34 35.69 -22.84
C ILE A 531 -24.21 36.64 -22.46
N ARG A 532 -23.21 36.85 -23.34
CA ARG A 532 -22.06 37.73 -23.05
C ARG A 532 -21.42 38.29 -24.31
N ARG A 533 -20.87 39.50 -24.21
CA ARG A 533 -20.06 40.11 -25.28
C ARG A 533 -18.69 39.44 -25.39
N VAL A 534 -18.07 39.60 -26.56
CA VAL A 534 -16.67 39.24 -26.79
C VAL A 534 -15.74 40.22 -26.05
N LEU A 535 -14.69 39.70 -25.43
CA LEU A 535 -13.61 40.51 -24.85
C LEU A 535 -12.51 40.71 -25.88
N THR A 536 -12.02 41.95 -25.98
CA THR A 536 -10.88 42.31 -26.83
C THR A 536 -9.57 41.80 -26.23
N GLN A 537 -8.50 41.80 -27.03
CA GLN A 537 -7.15 41.45 -26.58
C GLN A 537 -6.73 42.25 -25.33
N SER A 538 -6.85 43.58 -25.39
CA SER A 538 -6.43 44.48 -24.32
C SER A 538 -7.25 44.29 -23.03
N GLU A 539 -8.53 43.93 -23.16
CA GLU A 539 -9.39 43.60 -22.02
C GLU A 539 -8.97 42.29 -21.35
N ILE A 540 -8.64 41.25 -22.13
CA ILE A 540 -8.12 39.98 -21.61
C ILE A 540 -6.78 40.21 -20.90
N GLU A 541 -5.87 40.97 -21.52
CA GLU A 541 -4.58 41.32 -20.90
C GLU A 541 -4.77 42.14 -19.61
N SER A 542 -5.74 43.06 -19.56
CA SER A 542 -6.10 43.80 -18.35
C SER A 542 -6.57 42.87 -17.22
N ILE A 543 -7.36 41.83 -17.52
CA ILE A 543 -7.74 40.80 -16.53
C ILE A 543 -6.48 40.07 -16.00
N VAL A 544 -5.55 39.72 -16.88
CA VAL A 544 -4.29 39.06 -16.49
C VAL A 544 -3.46 39.98 -15.59
N VAL A 545 -3.30 41.26 -15.94
CA VAL A 545 -2.60 42.24 -15.12
C VAL A 545 -3.25 42.41 -13.76
N TYR A 546 -4.58 42.42 -13.68
CA TYR A 546 -5.30 42.40 -12.41
C TYR A 546 -4.97 41.14 -11.58
N LEU A 547 -5.01 39.94 -12.16
CA LEU A 547 -4.66 38.69 -11.48
C LEU A 547 -3.21 38.70 -10.95
N ARG A 548 -2.26 39.23 -11.74
CA ARG A 548 -0.87 39.41 -11.29
C ARG A 548 -0.78 40.36 -10.09
N SER A 549 -1.55 41.46 -10.10
CA SER A 549 -1.53 42.47 -9.04
C SER A 549 -2.05 41.95 -7.68
N ILE A 550 -3.02 41.04 -7.70
CA ILE A 550 -3.59 40.45 -6.47
C ILE A 550 -2.75 39.30 -5.92
N GLY A 551 -1.93 38.65 -6.74
CA GLY A 551 -0.99 37.62 -6.30
C GLY A 551 0.32 38.15 -5.70
N ALA A 552 0.67 39.40 -6.01
CA ALA A 552 1.84 40.08 -5.46
C ALA A 552 1.65 40.53 -3.99
N LYS A 553 0.41 40.46 -3.48
CA LYS A 553 0.05 40.67 -2.07
C LYS A 553 -0.03 39.30 -1.38
#